data_AF-A0A553DRA3-F1
#
_entry.id   AF-A0A553DRA3-F1
#
_cell.length_a   1.000
_cell.length_b   1.000
_cell.length_c   1.000
_cell.angle_alpha   90.00
_cell.angle_beta   90.00
_cell.angle_gamma   90.00
#
_symmetry.space_group_name_H-M   'P 1'
#
loop_
_entity.id
_entity.type
_entity.pdbx_description
1 polymer ?
#
loop_
_entity_poly.entity_id
_entity_poly.type
_entity_poly.pdbx_seq_one_letter_code
_entity_poly.pdbx_strand_id
1 'polypeptide(L)'
;MTTIKDFYGQYNLIENPFASFTTENESQRFDKTFVKPNDYETILENFSQTNSIILSGDRGTGKTALIKDFINKVDAENTVLVHIIDFSPLKSDYNLNDLYKFLISNLSVSLFSNLAERKTRISNLNREEKLLLCYLLKNFVPQISKGILREKIENIQISWLQRNYKKFENIFRGVFNYGATAGGVFIDEYIAKHFTGLPPLSDSVQIKNFFPELPTSNIEEEFINQETSYQLLLRIAKLSKKLSFNRVLIVFDRADEDSRFMNDAELISDFIVKILTDNKLFLEEDLQVVFSTWSTPFNFIKDQVRTQKHYCPTLSWSNEDLKKALNQRLLAYSDGIVSDYKTLFEDSITELEIENVFEIANNNPRDLWHIFNNLFKVQFESDSNSTKIESESIPKALVKFVTTFNYYEYYPKKSNSRANTMDIYSYTKHLLKLDTEIFTKNQLNEKAQTGGSTINYVIGMERIGLIGLDSQQGGIAQYRIKDSKVIFALKNGLEINKT
;
A
#
# COMPACT_ATOMS: atom_id res chain seq x y z
N MET A 1 -42.49 3.06 -1.97
CA MET A 1 -41.36 2.12 -2.08
C MET A 1 -40.28 2.63 -1.15
N THR A 2 -39.93 1.84 -0.14
CA THR A 2 -38.86 2.15 0.79
C THR A 2 -37.54 2.14 0.02
N THR A 3 -36.75 3.21 0.11
CA THR A 3 -35.43 3.22 -0.54
C THR A 3 -34.41 2.46 0.32
N ILE A 4 -33.27 2.07 -0.26
CA ILE A 4 -32.19 1.46 0.51
C ILE A 4 -31.69 2.38 1.63
N LYS A 5 -31.83 3.71 1.44
CA LYS A 5 -31.51 4.73 2.44
C LYS A 5 -32.47 4.74 3.61
N ASP A 6 -33.76 4.64 3.32
CA ASP A 6 -34.77 4.53 4.37
C ASP A 6 -34.58 3.24 5.16
N PHE A 7 -34.20 2.15 4.48
CA PHE A 7 -33.93 0.85 5.11
C PHE A 7 -32.78 0.90 6.12
N TYR A 8 -31.56 1.34 5.75
CA TYR A 8 -30.50 1.42 6.76
C TYR A 8 -30.79 2.48 7.84
N GLY A 9 -31.61 3.49 7.53
CA GLY A 9 -32.12 4.45 8.52
C GLY A 9 -32.94 3.79 9.63
N GLN A 10 -33.66 2.70 9.34
CA GLN A 10 -34.39 1.89 10.34
C GLN A 10 -33.46 1.21 11.36
N TYR A 11 -32.18 1.04 11.02
CA TYR A 11 -31.13 0.54 11.92
C TYR A 11 -30.39 1.68 12.65
N ASN A 12 -30.89 2.91 12.61
CA ASN A 12 -30.23 4.13 13.14
C ASN A 12 -28.89 4.44 12.46
N LEU A 13 -28.71 4.05 11.19
CA LEU A 13 -27.53 4.37 10.40
C LEU A 13 -27.79 5.60 9.54
N ILE A 14 -26.83 6.52 9.51
CA ILE A 14 -26.92 7.76 8.71
C ILE A 14 -26.57 7.48 7.25
N GLU A 15 -25.66 6.54 7.03
CA GLU A 15 -25.18 6.07 5.74
C GLU A 15 -24.90 4.57 5.79
N ASN A 16 -24.84 3.91 4.63
CA ASN A 16 -24.51 2.49 4.55
C ASN A 16 -23.03 2.25 4.92
N PRO A 17 -22.72 1.61 6.06
CA PRO A 17 -21.34 1.30 6.44
C PRO A 17 -20.67 0.32 5.49
N PHE A 18 -21.43 -0.49 4.75
CA PHE A 18 -20.91 -1.58 3.92
C PHE A 18 -20.90 -1.25 2.43
N ALA A 19 -21.00 0.04 2.07
CA ALA A 19 -20.90 0.49 0.68
C ALA A 19 -19.45 0.72 0.20
N SER A 20 -18.52 0.92 1.14
CA SER A 20 -17.09 1.06 0.88
C SER A 20 -16.31 -0.10 1.50
N PHE A 21 -15.32 -0.61 0.76
CA PHE A 21 -14.52 -1.78 1.13
C PHE A 21 -13.02 -1.49 1.20
N THR A 22 -12.63 -0.24 0.93
CA THR A 22 -11.22 0.16 0.79
C THR A 22 -10.93 1.46 1.53
N THR A 23 -9.69 1.58 2.02
CA THR A 23 -9.22 2.70 2.84
C THR A 23 -9.31 4.05 2.12
N GLU A 24 -9.18 4.05 0.79
CA GLU A 24 -9.19 5.25 -0.06
C GLU A 24 -10.59 5.87 -0.09
N ASN A 25 -11.59 5.00 -0.25
CA ASN A 25 -12.99 5.39 -0.31
C ASN A 25 -13.54 5.79 1.08
N GLU A 26 -12.88 5.39 2.16
CA GLU A 26 -13.25 5.74 3.54
C GLU A 26 -12.60 7.03 4.07
N SER A 27 -11.88 7.77 3.23
CA SER A 27 -11.00 8.88 3.59
C SER A 27 -11.47 9.78 4.74
N GLN A 28 -12.68 10.33 4.70
CA GLN A 28 -13.21 11.23 5.75
C GLN A 28 -13.58 10.54 7.08
N ARG A 29 -13.79 9.22 7.07
CA ARG A 29 -14.18 8.43 8.25
C ARG A 29 -13.07 7.56 8.81
N PHE A 30 -11.93 7.50 8.13
CA PHE A 30 -10.80 6.65 8.51
C PHE A 30 -10.45 6.76 10.00
N ASP A 31 -10.33 7.97 10.54
CA ASP A 31 -9.97 8.17 11.95
C ASP A 31 -11.04 7.64 12.93
N LYS A 32 -12.30 7.56 12.48
CA LYS A 32 -13.42 7.01 13.26
C LYS A 32 -13.60 5.51 13.05
N THR A 33 -13.15 4.94 11.92
CA THR A 33 -13.38 3.53 11.57
C THR A 33 -12.16 2.65 11.77
N PHE A 34 -10.96 3.22 11.85
CA PHE A 34 -9.72 2.46 12.01
C PHE A 34 -9.71 1.75 13.36
N VAL A 35 -9.50 0.43 13.32
CA VAL A 35 -9.29 -0.41 14.50
C VAL A 35 -7.93 -1.04 14.41
N LYS A 36 -7.24 -1.03 15.54
CA LYS A 36 -5.91 -1.62 15.71
C LYS A 36 -6.03 -3.15 15.76
N PRO A 37 -5.42 -3.89 14.83
CA PRO A 37 -5.32 -5.35 14.92
C PRO A 37 -4.39 -5.77 16.09
N ASN A 38 -4.39 -7.06 16.44
CA ASN A 38 -3.62 -7.56 17.60
C ASN A 38 -2.12 -7.21 17.57
N ASP A 39 -1.46 -7.35 16.42
CA ASP A 39 -0.02 -7.10 16.29
C ASP A 39 0.33 -5.62 16.15
N TYR A 40 -0.67 -4.74 16.17
CA TYR A 40 -0.51 -3.31 15.88
C TYR A 40 0.54 -2.63 16.74
N GLU A 41 0.50 -2.80 18.06
CA GLU A 41 1.38 -2.05 18.98
C GLU A 41 2.84 -2.47 18.79
N THR A 42 3.11 -3.76 18.57
CA THR A 42 4.46 -4.27 18.29
C THR A 42 5.00 -3.73 16.97
N ILE A 43 4.16 -3.66 15.94
CA ILE A 43 4.56 -3.10 14.64
C ILE A 43 4.80 -1.58 14.77
N LEU A 44 3.93 -0.87 15.50
CA LEU A 44 4.07 0.57 15.74
C LEU A 44 5.34 0.89 16.53
N GLU A 45 5.69 0.09 17.53
CA GLU A 45 6.92 0.25 18.30
C GLU A 45 8.15 0.15 17.38
N ASN A 46 8.24 -0.90 16.55
CA ASN A 46 9.31 -1.05 15.56
C ASN A 46 9.35 0.11 14.57
N PHE A 47 8.18 0.54 14.09
CA PHE A 47 8.08 1.69 13.19
C PHE A 47 8.60 2.98 13.84
N SER A 48 8.25 3.20 15.11
CA SER A 48 8.62 4.39 15.89
C SER A 48 10.10 4.40 16.27
N GLN A 49 10.69 3.23 16.48
CA GLN A 49 12.14 3.02 16.67
C GLN A 49 12.93 3.16 15.36
N THR A 50 12.29 3.56 14.26
CA THR A 50 12.88 3.73 12.93
C THR A 50 13.41 2.44 12.29
N ASN A 51 12.98 1.27 12.77
CA ASN A 51 13.33 -0.01 12.14
C ASN A 51 12.63 -0.13 10.79
N SER A 52 13.33 -0.69 9.80
CA SER A 52 12.71 -1.07 8.53
C SER A 52 11.80 -2.29 8.70
N ILE A 53 10.67 -2.30 8.00
CA ILE A 53 9.59 -3.28 8.18
C ILE A 53 9.21 -3.89 6.83
N ILE A 54 9.10 -5.21 6.77
CA ILE A 54 8.48 -5.92 5.65
C ILE A 54 7.13 -6.47 6.12
N LEU A 55 6.07 -5.69 5.90
CA LEU A 55 4.71 -6.04 6.30
C LEU A 55 4.06 -6.95 5.26
N SER A 56 3.84 -8.20 5.62
CA SER A 56 3.09 -9.17 4.81
C SER A 56 1.64 -9.31 5.30
N GLY A 57 0.74 -9.75 4.43
CA GLY A 57 -0.65 -10.04 4.80
C GLY A 57 -1.53 -10.25 3.57
N ASP A 58 -2.65 -10.94 3.73
CA ASP A 58 -3.57 -11.21 2.63
C ASP A 58 -4.26 -9.93 2.14
N ARG A 59 -4.84 -9.97 0.94
CA ARG A 59 -5.62 -8.84 0.42
C ARG A 59 -6.84 -8.63 1.31
N GLY A 60 -7.20 -7.36 1.58
CA GLY A 60 -8.31 -7.03 2.48
C GLY A 60 -8.00 -7.00 3.98
N THR A 61 -6.81 -7.45 4.41
CA THR A 61 -6.40 -7.44 5.84
C THR A 61 -6.09 -6.05 6.42
N GLY A 62 -6.20 -4.97 5.64
CA GLY A 62 -5.98 -3.61 6.14
C GLY A 62 -4.54 -3.13 6.18
N LYS A 63 -3.62 -3.73 5.40
CA LYS A 63 -2.20 -3.29 5.30
C LYS A 63 -2.07 -1.79 4.98
N THR A 64 -2.78 -1.32 3.96
CA THR A 64 -2.82 0.09 3.57
C THR A 64 -3.43 0.98 4.66
N ALA A 65 -4.41 0.49 5.42
CA ALA A 65 -4.97 1.21 6.57
C ALA A 65 -3.91 1.39 7.68
N LEU A 66 -3.16 0.32 7.99
CA LEU A 66 -2.04 0.39 8.94
C LEU A 66 -0.98 1.41 8.51
N ILE A 67 -0.55 1.35 7.24
CA ILE A 67 0.43 2.28 6.68
C ILE A 67 -0.08 3.73 6.74
N LYS A 68 -1.35 3.97 6.41
CA LYS A 68 -1.96 5.29 6.49
C LYS A 68 -1.94 5.84 7.92
N ASP A 69 -2.32 5.03 8.90
CA ASP A 69 -2.25 5.43 10.32
C ASP A 69 -0.80 5.74 10.75
N PHE A 70 0.16 4.92 10.33
CA PHE A 70 1.58 5.18 10.62
C PHE A 70 2.06 6.49 10.01
N ILE A 71 1.74 6.75 8.74
CA ILE A 71 2.07 8.00 8.05
C ILE A 71 1.41 9.20 8.75
N ASN A 72 0.15 9.09 9.19
CA ASN A 72 -0.55 10.15 9.91
C ASN A 72 0.09 10.50 11.26
N LYS A 73 0.84 9.57 11.87
CA LYS A 73 1.58 9.76 13.13
C LYS A 73 2.99 10.28 12.93
N VAL A 74 3.48 10.31 11.70
CA VAL A 74 4.81 10.85 11.39
C VAL A 74 4.79 12.36 11.53
N ASP A 75 5.83 12.90 12.15
CA ASP A 75 6.08 14.34 12.16
C ASP A 75 6.46 14.81 10.74
N ALA A 76 5.47 15.30 9.99
CA ALA A 76 5.63 15.82 8.65
C ALA A 76 6.61 17.01 8.58
N GLU A 77 6.85 17.68 9.71
CA GLU A 77 7.77 18.80 9.77
C GLU A 77 9.24 18.41 9.64
N ASN A 78 9.57 17.25 10.21
CA ASN A 78 10.94 16.80 10.39
C ASN A 78 11.22 15.48 9.67
N THR A 79 10.23 14.92 8.97
CA THR A 79 10.39 13.70 8.19
C THR A 79 10.35 13.98 6.69
N VAL A 80 11.31 13.45 5.94
CA VAL A 80 11.21 13.33 4.48
C VAL A 80 10.49 12.01 4.18
N LEU A 81 9.19 12.10 3.85
CA LEU A 81 8.35 10.96 3.54
C LEU A 81 8.26 10.72 2.03
N VAL A 82 8.57 9.51 1.60
CA VAL A 82 8.40 9.04 0.23
C VAL A 82 7.41 7.88 0.24
N HIS A 83 6.19 8.11 -0.23
CA HIS A 83 5.16 7.07 -0.32
C HIS A 83 4.98 6.64 -1.78
N ILE A 84 5.47 5.45 -2.11
CA ILE A 84 5.48 4.86 -3.43
C ILE A 84 4.31 3.90 -3.54
N ILE A 85 3.31 4.31 -4.32
CA ILE A 85 2.15 3.49 -4.72
C ILE A 85 2.12 3.21 -6.23
N ASP A 86 2.92 3.95 -7.01
CA ASP A 86 3.04 3.80 -8.46
C ASP A 86 4.46 3.33 -8.82
N PHE A 87 4.52 2.12 -9.37
CA PHE A 87 5.75 1.46 -9.80
C PHE A 87 5.97 1.52 -11.31
N SER A 88 5.07 2.16 -12.06
CA SER A 88 5.16 2.28 -13.51
C SER A 88 6.49 2.88 -14.02
N PRO A 89 7.15 3.83 -13.32
CA PRO A 89 8.45 4.35 -13.75
C PRO A 89 9.61 3.35 -13.61
N LEU A 90 9.45 2.29 -12.81
CA LEU A 90 10.43 1.22 -12.64
C LEU A 90 10.08 0.06 -13.58
N LYS A 91 11.00 -0.33 -14.48
CA LYS A 91 10.78 -1.45 -15.41
C LYS A 91 10.54 -2.76 -14.65
N SER A 92 9.77 -3.70 -15.21
CA SER A 92 9.52 -4.98 -14.54
C SER A 92 10.79 -5.83 -14.37
N ASP A 93 11.74 -5.73 -15.30
CA ASP A 93 13.01 -6.47 -15.33
C ASP A 93 14.21 -5.67 -14.79
N TYR A 94 13.96 -4.58 -14.05
CA TYR A 94 14.96 -3.64 -13.53
C TYR A 94 16.17 -4.28 -12.83
N ASN A 95 17.34 -3.64 -12.88
CA ASN A 95 18.48 -3.99 -12.04
C ASN A 95 18.57 -3.10 -10.77
N LEU A 96 19.50 -3.38 -9.86
CA LEU A 96 19.63 -2.58 -8.62
C LEU A 96 19.95 -1.10 -8.86
N ASN A 97 20.69 -0.74 -9.92
CA ASN A 97 20.96 0.65 -10.25
C ASN A 97 19.70 1.37 -10.72
N ASP A 98 18.82 0.68 -11.46
CA ASP A 98 17.50 1.20 -11.84
C ASP A 98 16.64 1.44 -10.59
N LEU A 99 16.67 0.53 -9.61
CA LEU A 99 15.99 0.71 -8.33
C LEU A 99 16.52 1.94 -7.59
N TYR A 100 17.84 2.07 -7.42
CA TYR A 100 18.41 3.24 -6.75
C TYR A 100 18.08 4.54 -7.49
N LYS A 101 18.07 4.53 -8.83
CA LYS A 101 17.64 5.68 -9.64
C LYS A 101 16.20 6.08 -9.34
N PHE A 102 15.32 5.08 -9.27
CA PHE A 102 13.92 5.27 -8.92
C PHE A 102 13.76 5.85 -7.51
N LEU A 103 14.49 5.34 -6.52
CA LEU A 103 14.44 5.86 -5.14
C LEU A 103 15.02 7.27 -5.02
N ILE A 104 16.15 7.54 -5.67
CA ILE A 104 16.78 8.86 -5.68
C ILE A 104 15.86 9.91 -6.30
N SER A 105 15.15 9.57 -7.38
CA SER A 105 14.17 10.46 -8.01
C SER A 105 13.02 10.79 -7.05
N ASN A 106 12.38 9.77 -6.48
CA ASN A 106 11.28 9.96 -5.53
C ASN A 106 11.70 10.70 -4.26
N LEU A 107 12.88 10.37 -3.70
CA LEU A 107 13.43 11.04 -2.54
C LEU A 107 13.77 12.51 -2.84
N SER A 108 14.33 12.80 -4.01
CA SER A 108 14.62 14.18 -4.43
C SER A 108 13.34 15.01 -4.53
N VAL A 109 12.29 14.47 -5.15
CA VAL A 109 10.99 15.15 -5.27
C VAL A 109 10.39 15.45 -3.90
N SER A 110 10.41 14.47 -2.98
CA SER A 110 9.91 14.66 -1.61
C SER A 110 10.75 15.68 -0.83
N LEU A 111 12.08 15.59 -0.91
CA LEU A 111 12.99 16.52 -0.25
C LEU A 111 12.74 17.97 -0.69
N PHE A 112 12.66 18.22 -1.99
CA PHE A 112 12.38 19.57 -2.51
C PHE A 112 10.97 20.06 -2.17
N SER A 113 10.00 19.16 -2.10
CA SER A 113 8.64 19.50 -1.67
C SER A 113 8.63 19.98 -0.22
N ASN A 114 9.33 19.28 0.67
CA ASN A 114 9.44 19.66 2.08
C ASN A 114 10.28 20.94 2.27
N LEU A 115 11.31 21.13 1.46
CA LEU A 115 12.13 22.34 1.49
C LEU A 115 11.36 23.58 1.01
N ALA A 116 10.47 23.44 0.02
CA ALA A 116 9.65 24.55 -0.50
C ALA A 116 8.85 25.26 0.61
N GLU A 117 8.36 24.48 1.57
CA GLU A 117 7.64 24.94 2.76
C GLU A 117 8.59 25.54 3.81
N ARG A 118 9.90 25.24 3.77
CA ARG A 118 10.88 25.47 4.86
C ARG A 118 12.24 25.99 4.36
N LYS A 119 12.20 27.10 3.63
CA LYS A 119 13.35 27.67 2.87
C LYS A 119 14.60 27.96 3.69
N THR A 120 14.47 28.21 5.00
CA THR A 120 15.59 28.57 5.88
C THR A 120 16.56 27.42 6.14
N ARG A 121 16.15 26.15 5.95
CA ARG A 121 16.98 24.96 6.24
C ARG A 121 18.23 24.84 5.35
N ILE A 122 18.27 25.53 4.22
CA ILE A 122 19.36 25.46 3.22
C ILE A 122 20.56 26.33 3.63
N SER A 123 20.39 27.29 4.55
CA SER A 123 21.45 28.23 4.92
C SER A 123 22.70 27.56 5.49
N ASN A 124 22.52 26.43 6.18
CA ASN A 124 23.56 25.73 6.92
C ASN A 124 24.38 24.76 6.06
N LEU A 125 24.02 24.61 4.77
CA LEU A 125 24.72 23.71 3.86
C LEU A 125 26.04 24.30 3.37
N ASN A 126 27.06 23.44 3.29
CA ASN A 126 28.33 23.77 2.67
C ASN A 126 28.23 23.80 1.13
N ARG A 127 29.33 24.16 0.46
CA ARG A 127 29.35 24.28 -1.00
C ARG A 127 29.07 22.95 -1.70
N GLU A 128 29.65 21.84 -1.25
CA GLU A 128 29.47 20.52 -1.86
C GLU A 128 28.03 20.02 -1.73
N GLU A 129 27.40 20.28 -0.59
CA GLU A 129 26.00 19.92 -0.31
C GLU A 129 25.03 20.73 -1.15
N LYS A 130 25.32 22.02 -1.35
CA LYS A 130 24.57 22.88 -2.27
C LYS A 130 24.72 22.41 -3.71
N LEU A 131 25.92 21.98 -4.12
CA LEU A 131 26.14 21.38 -5.43
C LEU A 131 25.39 20.07 -5.59
N LEU A 132 25.35 19.22 -4.55
CA LEU A 132 24.56 17.99 -4.54
C LEU A 132 23.06 18.30 -4.70
N LEU A 133 22.51 19.27 -3.96
CA LEU A 133 21.10 19.70 -4.16
C LEU A 133 20.84 20.15 -5.61
N CYS A 134 21.72 20.96 -6.18
CA CYS A 134 21.58 21.41 -7.56
C CYS A 134 21.61 20.24 -8.55
N TYR A 135 22.50 19.27 -8.31
CA TYR A 135 22.58 18.05 -9.11
C TYR A 135 21.29 17.23 -9.04
N LEU A 136 20.69 17.07 -7.85
CA LEU A 136 19.42 16.37 -7.66
C LEU A 136 18.26 17.09 -8.36
N LEU A 137 18.16 18.41 -8.19
CA LEU A 137 17.11 19.22 -8.81
C LEU A 137 17.18 19.15 -10.34
N LYS A 138 18.39 19.17 -10.90
CA LYS A 138 18.60 19.14 -12.35
C LYS A 138 18.31 17.76 -12.94
N ASN A 139 18.79 16.69 -12.32
CA ASN A 139 18.84 15.36 -12.94
C ASN A 139 17.74 14.39 -12.47
N PHE A 140 17.15 14.61 -11.29
CA PHE A 140 16.27 13.62 -10.65
C PHE A 140 14.87 14.14 -10.33
N VAL A 141 14.62 15.45 -10.40
CA VAL A 141 13.29 16.04 -10.25
C VAL A 141 12.67 16.23 -11.65
N PRO A 142 11.58 15.51 -11.99
CA PRO A 142 10.91 15.66 -13.28
C PRO A 142 10.36 17.07 -13.49
N GLN A 143 10.27 17.52 -14.74
CA GLN A 143 9.74 18.85 -15.10
C GLN A 143 8.32 19.09 -14.59
N ILE A 144 7.47 18.06 -14.61
CA ILE A 144 6.10 18.14 -14.06
C ILE A 144 6.15 18.45 -12.56
N SER A 145 7.01 17.75 -11.81
CA SER A 145 7.21 17.99 -10.38
C SER A 145 7.76 19.39 -10.11
N LYS A 146 8.64 19.91 -10.97
CA LYS A 146 9.11 21.31 -10.88
C LYS A 146 7.97 22.32 -11.02
N GLY A 147 6.99 22.05 -11.89
CA GLY A 147 5.77 22.85 -12.01
C GLY A 147 4.94 22.89 -10.72
N ILE A 148 4.72 21.72 -10.11
CA ILE A 148 3.99 21.62 -8.82
C ILE A 148 4.76 22.30 -7.69
N LEU A 149 6.09 22.14 -7.65
CA LEU A 149 6.94 22.82 -6.67
C LEU A 149 6.82 24.34 -6.80
N ARG A 150 6.80 24.85 -8.03
CA ARG A 150 6.59 26.27 -8.30
C ARG A 150 5.24 26.76 -7.79
N GLU A 151 4.16 26.03 -8.05
CA GLU A 151 2.83 26.39 -7.55
C GLU A 151 2.79 26.41 -6.01
N LYS A 152 3.36 25.40 -5.35
CA LYS A 152 3.49 25.38 -3.88
C LYS A 152 4.27 26.60 -3.38
N ILE A 153 5.36 26.94 -4.05
CA ILE A 153 6.18 28.11 -3.77
C ILE A 153 5.37 29.41 -3.91
N GLU A 154 4.62 29.56 -5.00
CA GLU A 154 3.77 30.73 -5.28
C GLU A 154 2.65 30.87 -4.23
N ASN A 155 2.00 29.77 -3.85
CA ASN A 155 0.93 29.74 -2.85
C ASN A 155 1.41 30.10 -1.43
N ILE A 156 2.68 29.87 -1.09
CA ILE A 156 3.27 30.27 0.20
C ILE A 156 3.47 31.78 0.28
N GLN A 157 3.49 32.51 -0.84
CA GLN A 157 3.73 33.95 -0.90
C GLN A 157 2.58 34.74 -1.53
N ILE A 158 1.41 34.86 -0.89
CA ILE A 158 0.63 36.12 -0.86
C ILE A 158 -0.27 36.11 0.40
N SER A 159 0.16 36.79 1.46
CA SER A 159 -0.71 37.56 2.37
C SER A 159 0.17 38.37 3.33
N TRP A 160 -0.21 39.62 3.63
CA TRP A 160 0.44 40.57 4.56
C TRP A 160 1.76 41.27 4.14
N LEU A 161 2.81 40.59 3.68
CA LEU A 161 4.15 41.25 3.52
C LEU A 161 4.25 42.34 2.41
N GLN A 162 3.23 42.49 1.56
CA GLN A 162 3.24 43.44 0.43
C GLN A 162 3.04 44.93 0.80
N ARG A 163 2.92 45.32 2.08
CA ARG A 163 2.87 46.75 2.46
C ARG A 163 4.18 47.36 2.95
N ASN A 164 5.17 46.56 3.35
CA ASN A 164 6.43 47.09 3.90
C ASN A 164 7.67 46.87 3.03
N TYR A 165 7.53 46.30 1.83
CA TYR A 165 8.68 46.00 0.96
C TYR A 165 9.13 47.14 0.03
N LYS A 166 8.48 48.31 0.06
CA LYS A 166 8.81 49.47 -0.78
C LYS A 166 10.14 50.19 -0.45
N LYS A 167 10.91 49.71 0.53
CA LYS A 167 12.25 50.26 0.84
C LYS A 167 13.43 49.37 0.40
N PHE A 168 13.19 48.11 0.04
CA PHE A 168 14.24 47.21 -0.46
C PHE A 168 14.34 47.15 -1.98
N GLU A 169 13.43 47.84 -2.68
CA GLU A 169 13.32 47.84 -4.14
C GLU A 169 14.38 48.71 -4.85
N ASN A 170 15.08 49.60 -4.14
CA ASN A 170 16.06 50.52 -4.76
C ASN A 170 17.50 49.98 -4.83
N ILE A 171 17.80 48.82 -4.23
CA ILE A 171 19.14 48.20 -4.32
C ILE A 171 19.19 47.16 -5.44
N PHE A 172 18.05 46.54 -5.80
CA PHE A 172 17.98 45.56 -6.89
C PHE A 172 17.67 46.17 -8.27
N ARG A 173 17.37 47.48 -8.36
CA ARG A 173 17.11 48.19 -9.63
C ARG A 173 18.37 48.47 -10.48
N GLY A 174 19.56 48.09 -10.02
CA GLY A 174 20.81 48.30 -10.76
C GLY A 174 21.31 47.13 -11.62
N VAL A 175 20.69 45.94 -11.55
CA VAL A 175 21.24 44.72 -12.21
C VAL A 175 20.29 44.10 -13.24
N PHE A 176 19.04 44.56 -13.33
CA PHE A 176 18.06 44.07 -14.32
C PHE A 176 17.89 45.01 -15.51
N ASN A 177 18.97 45.29 -16.23
CA ASN A 177 18.88 45.82 -17.58
C ASN A 177 19.85 45.07 -18.50
N TYR A 178 19.46 43.86 -18.87
CA TYR A 178 19.62 43.37 -20.24
C TYR A 178 18.68 42.17 -20.44
N GLY A 179 17.48 42.48 -20.91
CA GLY A 179 16.59 41.49 -21.48
C GLY A 179 17.00 41.22 -22.93
N ALA A 180 17.22 39.95 -23.27
CA ALA A 180 16.96 39.41 -24.60
C ALA A 180 17.05 37.88 -24.55
N THR A 181 15.98 37.24 -25.06
CA THR A 181 15.96 35.90 -25.67
C THR A 181 16.39 34.69 -24.84
N ALA A 182 15.41 33.98 -24.25
CA ALA A 182 15.33 32.50 -24.28
C ALA A 182 14.08 32.05 -23.50
N GLY A 183 12.98 31.78 -24.22
CA GLY A 183 11.84 31.05 -23.66
C GLY A 183 12.25 29.60 -23.39
N GLY A 184 12.53 29.26 -22.13
CA GLY A 184 12.85 27.88 -21.73
C GLY A 184 13.46 27.72 -20.33
N VAL A 185 14.13 28.76 -19.80
CA VAL A 185 15.02 28.63 -18.61
C VAL A 185 14.38 29.09 -17.29
N PHE A 186 13.16 29.61 -17.34
CA PHE A 186 12.59 30.32 -16.19
C PHE A 186 12.27 29.42 -14.98
N ILE A 187 12.04 28.12 -15.16
CA ILE A 187 11.56 27.25 -14.07
C ILE A 187 12.68 26.95 -13.07
N ASP A 188 13.86 26.57 -13.54
CA ASP A 188 15.00 26.22 -12.68
C ASP A 188 15.58 27.45 -11.98
N GLU A 189 15.65 28.59 -12.67
CA GLU A 189 16.08 29.86 -12.10
C GLU A 189 15.10 30.38 -11.05
N TYR A 190 13.79 30.18 -11.25
CA TYR A 190 12.75 30.57 -10.31
C TYR A 190 12.82 29.75 -9.01
N ILE A 191 12.95 28.42 -9.12
CA ILE A 191 13.11 27.54 -7.96
C ILE A 191 14.41 27.85 -7.21
N ALA A 192 15.52 28.04 -7.94
CA ALA A 192 16.81 28.39 -7.33
C ALA A 192 16.78 29.74 -6.61
N LYS A 193 16.17 30.79 -7.21
CA LYS A 193 16.01 32.11 -6.56
C LYS A 193 15.19 32.05 -5.28
N HIS A 194 14.19 31.17 -5.25
CA HIS A 194 13.31 31.02 -4.10
C HIS A 194 13.98 30.31 -2.91
N PHE A 195 15.00 29.49 -3.20
CA PHE A 195 15.89 28.90 -2.22
C PHE A 195 17.19 29.72 -2.13
N THR A 196 17.17 30.81 -1.35
CA THR A 196 18.22 31.85 -1.26
C THR A 196 19.66 31.39 -0.95
N GLY A 197 19.89 30.08 -0.78
CA GLY A 197 21.21 29.46 -0.61
C GLY A 197 21.67 28.58 -1.78
N LEU A 198 20.87 28.40 -2.84
CA LEU A 198 21.26 27.64 -4.03
C LEU A 198 21.93 28.53 -5.08
N PRO A 199 23.03 28.09 -5.71
CA PRO A 199 23.61 28.81 -6.85
C PRO A 199 22.64 28.85 -8.06
N PRO A 200 22.68 29.92 -8.87
CA PRO A 200 21.81 30.04 -10.04
C PRO A 200 22.12 28.96 -11.09
N LEU A 201 21.05 28.38 -11.65
CA LEU A 201 21.09 27.33 -12.68
C LEU A 201 20.89 27.97 -14.07
N SER A 202 21.86 28.73 -14.59
CA SER A 202 21.74 29.36 -15.92
C SER A 202 22.40 28.53 -17.04
N ASP A 203 21.75 28.54 -18.21
CA ASP A 203 22.14 27.81 -19.41
C ASP A 203 23.44 28.32 -20.06
N SER A 204 24.25 27.35 -20.50
CA SER A 204 25.38 27.45 -21.43
C SER A 204 26.39 28.59 -21.21
N VAL A 205 27.57 28.19 -20.73
CA VAL A 205 28.86 28.84 -21.05
C VAL A 205 28.90 30.34 -20.76
N GLN A 206 29.08 30.68 -19.48
CA GLN A 206 30.17 31.56 -19.03
C GLN A 206 30.23 31.49 -17.51
N ILE A 207 30.97 30.49 -17.04
CA ILE A 207 31.48 30.46 -15.67
C ILE A 207 32.48 31.60 -15.57
N LYS A 208 32.03 32.81 -15.29
CA LYS A 208 32.90 33.87 -14.78
C LYS A 208 32.22 34.60 -13.64
N ASN A 209 32.99 34.62 -12.54
CA ASN A 209 32.87 35.51 -11.39
C ASN A 209 32.09 35.00 -10.16
N PHE A 210 32.33 33.74 -9.76
CA PHE A 210 32.20 33.33 -8.35
C PHE A 210 33.33 32.46 -7.81
N PHE A 211 34.38 32.19 -8.60
CA PHE A 211 35.59 31.52 -8.14
C PHE A 211 36.81 32.39 -8.45
N PRO A 212 37.52 32.91 -7.43
CA PRO A 212 38.91 33.28 -7.60
C PRO A 212 39.65 31.99 -7.97
N GLU A 213 40.12 31.93 -9.22
CA GLU A 213 41.14 31.02 -9.73
C GLU A 213 41.16 29.60 -9.12
N LEU A 214 40.22 28.77 -9.54
CA LEU A 214 40.51 27.33 -9.66
C LEU A 214 40.73 27.06 -11.16
N PRO A 215 41.91 26.56 -11.57
CA PRO A 215 42.24 26.35 -12.97
C PRO A 215 41.18 25.45 -13.61
N THR A 216 40.52 25.98 -14.63
CA THR A 216 39.46 25.35 -15.42
C THR A 216 39.99 24.28 -16.38
N SER A 217 40.80 23.39 -15.85
CA SER A 217 41.15 22.11 -16.44
C SER A 217 40.84 21.09 -15.34
N ASN A 218 39.72 20.38 -15.48
CA ASN A 218 39.16 19.42 -14.53
C ASN A 218 38.27 20.07 -13.44
N ILE A 219 37.05 20.51 -13.81
CA ILE A 219 35.92 19.99 -13.04
C ILE A 219 35.93 18.51 -13.42
N GLU A 220 36.52 17.67 -12.59
CA GLU A 220 36.64 16.24 -12.89
C GLU A 220 35.26 15.76 -13.36
N GLU A 221 35.23 15.19 -14.57
CA GLU A 221 34.03 14.54 -15.13
C GLU A 221 33.43 13.53 -14.13
N GLU A 222 34.20 13.11 -13.12
CA GLU A 222 33.77 12.33 -11.95
C GLU A 222 32.59 12.91 -11.17
N PHE A 223 32.43 14.24 -11.03
CA PHE A 223 31.29 14.79 -10.27
C PHE A 223 29.98 14.80 -11.07
N ILE A 224 30.09 14.88 -12.40
CA ILE A 224 28.96 14.83 -13.34
C ILE A 224 28.55 13.39 -13.61
N ASN A 225 29.47 12.44 -13.42
CA ASN A 225 29.27 11.01 -13.60
C ASN A 225 29.17 10.25 -12.26
N GLN A 226 28.44 10.81 -11.29
CA GLN A 226 28.09 10.02 -10.09
C GLN A 226 27.13 8.92 -10.51
N GLU A 227 27.67 7.71 -10.67
CA GLU A 227 26.92 6.52 -11.00
C GLU A 227 25.74 6.41 -10.02
N THR A 228 24.55 6.28 -10.59
CA THR A 228 23.33 6.20 -9.79
C THR A 228 23.41 4.92 -8.97
N SER A 229 23.63 5.10 -7.67
CA SER A 229 24.11 4.04 -6.79
C SER A 229 23.54 4.19 -5.40
N TYR A 230 23.65 3.11 -4.63
CA TYR A 230 23.39 3.11 -3.19
C TYR A 230 24.13 4.25 -2.46
N GLN A 231 25.37 4.54 -2.84
CA GLN A 231 26.16 5.60 -2.21
C GLN A 231 25.57 7.00 -2.42
N LEU A 232 25.02 7.27 -3.61
CA LEU A 232 24.31 8.52 -3.86
C LEU A 232 23.05 8.61 -3.00
N LEU A 233 22.27 7.52 -2.88
CA LEU A 233 21.11 7.46 -1.98
C LEU A 233 21.50 7.81 -0.53
N LEU A 234 22.61 7.24 -0.02
CA LEU A 234 23.11 7.54 1.33
C LEU A 234 23.52 9.00 1.50
N ARG A 235 24.17 9.60 0.49
CA ARG A 235 24.52 11.02 0.54
C ARG A 235 23.28 11.90 0.64
N ILE A 236 22.18 11.53 -0.02
CA ILE A 236 20.90 12.27 0.06
C ILE A 236 20.26 12.09 1.45
N ALA A 237 20.30 10.89 2.02
CA ALA A 237 19.80 10.64 3.37
C ALA A 237 20.57 11.47 4.41
N LYS A 238 21.90 11.49 4.34
CA LYS A 238 22.77 12.33 5.19
C LYS A 238 22.54 13.82 4.99
N LEU A 239 22.36 14.26 3.74
CA LEU A 239 22.01 15.63 3.42
C LEU A 239 20.66 16.03 4.05
N SER A 240 19.68 15.13 4.04
CA SER A 240 18.38 15.36 4.69
C SER A 240 18.55 15.61 6.19
N LYS A 241 19.43 14.85 6.87
CA LYS A 241 19.77 15.10 8.27
C LYS A 241 20.38 16.49 8.50
N LYS A 242 21.29 16.95 7.63
CA LYS A 242 21.86 18.31 7.70
C LYS A 242 20.85 19.42 7.43
N LEU A 243 19.83 19.14 6.63
CA LEU A 243 18.67 20.00 6.43
C LEU A 243 17.70 19.97 7.62
N SER A 244 18.12 19.43 8.78
CA SER A 244 17.33 19.34 10.02
C SER A 244 16.09 18.43 9.92
N PHE A 245 16.10 17.47 8.99
CA PHE A 245 15.15 16.36 9.03
C PHE A 245 15.68 15.26 9.96
N ASN A 246 14.86 14.76 10.89
CA ASN A 246 15.26 13.71 11.82
C ASN A 246 15.07 12.30 11.23
N ARG A 247 14.25 12.17 10.18
CA ARG A 247 13.86 10.88 9.61
C ARG A 247 13.72 10.97 8.10
N VAL A 248 14.20 9.94 7.40
CA VAL A 248 13.92 9.70 5.98
C VAL A 248 13.17 8.37 5.91
N LEU A 249 11.93 8.41 5.45
CA LEU A 249 11.03 7.27 5.44
C LEU A 249 10.59 6.98 4.01
N ILE A 250 10.93 5.79 3.50
CA ILE A 250 10.43 5.27 2.22
C ILE A 250 9.40 4.18 2.50
N VAL A 251 8.19 4.37 1.99
CA VAL A 251 7.09 3.42 2.10
C VAL A 251 6.77 2.91 0.71
N PHE A 252 6.86 1.61 0.50
CA PHE A 252 6.35 0.91 -0.67
C PHE A 252 5.01 0.25 -0.30
N ASP A 253 3.94 0.61 -1.00
CA ASP A 253 2.62 0.01 -0.82
C ASP A 253 2.05 -0.38 -2.19
N ARG A 254 1.20 -1.40 -2.22
CA ARG A 254 0.42 -1.81 -3.41
C ARG A 254 1.23 -2.22 -4.64
N ALA A 255 2.43 -2.77 -4.45
CA ALA A 255 3.19 -3.35 -5.57
C ALA A 255 2.40 -4.46 -6.30
N ASP A 256 1.49 -5.14 -5.60
CA ASP A 256 0.62 -6.18 -6.16
C ASP A 256 -0.60 -5.63 -6.93
N GLU A 257 -0.88 -4.32 -6.87
CA GLU A 257 -1.95 -3.66 -7.65
C GLU A 257 -1.45 -3.11 -8.99
N ASP A 258 -0.15 -3.26 -9.30
CA ASP A 258 0.40 -2.85 -10.58
C ASP A 258 -0.21 -3.67 -11.73
N SER A 259 -0.90 -2.96 -12.62
CA SER A 259 -1.63 -3.54 -13.76
C SER A 259 -0.78 -4.43 -14.67
N ARG A 260 0.54 -4.22 -14.71
CA ARG A 260 1.47 -5.00 -15.54
C ARG A 260 1.54 -6.46 -15.11
N PHE A 261 1.25 -6.76 -13.85
CA PHE A 261 1.33 -8.12 -13.32
C PHE A 261 0.02 -8.90 -13.42
N MET A 262 -1.11 -8.24 -13.70
CA MET A 262 -2.41 -8.90 -13.89
C MET A 262 -2.80 -9.90 -12.77
N ASN A 263 -2.48 -9.59 -11.51
CA ASN A 263 -2.64 -10.48 -10.34
C ASN A 263 -1.84 -11.80 -10.40
N ASP A 264 -0.76 -11.87 -11.19
CA ASP A 264 0.12 -13.03 -11.25
C ASP A 264 1.16 -12.97 -10.11
N ALA A 265 1.04 -13.89 -9.15
CA ALA A 265 1.95 -13.95 -8.02
C ALA A 265 3.41 -14.20 -8.43
N GLU A 266 3.69 -14.94 -9.51
CA GLU A 266 5.08 -15.17 -9.95
C GLU A 266 5.71 -13.86 -10.43
N LEU A 267 5.00 -13.10 -11.28
CA LEU A 267 5.49 -11.81 -11.79
C LEU A 267 5.67 -10.78 -10.68
N ILE A 268 4.74 -10.72 -9.73
CA ILE A 268 4.86 -9.84 -8.55
C ILE A 268 6.08 -10.26 -7.73
N SER A 269 6.30 -11.57 -7.53
CA SER A 269 7.44 -12.09 -6.76
C SER A 269 8.77 -11.71 -7.41
N ASP A 270 8.90 -11.94 -8.72
CA ASP A 270 10.09 -11.60 -9.51
C ASP A 270 10.38 -10.09 -9.48
N PHE A 271 9.33 -9.27 -9.41
CA PHE A 271 9.46 -7.84 -9.28
C PHE A 271 9.93 -7.43 -7.87
N ILE A 272 9.31 -7.92 -6.79
CA ILE A 272 9.61 -7.44 -5.44
C ILE A 272 10.90 -8.04 -4.84
N VAL A 273 11.36 -9.20 -5.33
CA VAL A 273 12.52 -9.90 -4.76
C VAL A 273 13.78 -9.05 -4.76
N LYS A 274 14.01 -8.25 -5.80
CA LYS A 274 15.21 -7.39 -5.89
C LYS A 274 15.20 -6.26 -4.87
N ILE A 275 14.02 -5.78 -4.46
CA ILE A 275 13.89 -4.82 -3.35
C ILE A 275 14.10 -5.55 -2.02
N LEU A 276 13.33 -6.62 -1.78
CA LEU A 276 13.27 -7.29 -0.47
C LEU A 276 14.55 -8.07 -0.09
N THR A 277 15.41 -8.38 -1.06
CA THR A 277 16.71 -9.01 -0.83
C THR A 277 17.86 -8.00 -0.68
N ASP A 278 17.62 -6.71 -0.93
CA ASP A 278 18.61 -5.66 -0.72
C ASP A 278 18.80 -5.33 0.77
N ASN A 279 19.67 -6.12 1.41
CA ASN A 279 19.97 -5.93 2.83
C ASN A 279 20.62 -4.57 3.13
N LYS A 280 21.27 -3.92 2.17
CA LYS A 280 21.89 -2.60 2.41
C LYS A 280 20.80 -1.57 2.63
N LEU A 281 19.78 -1.59 1.77
CA LEU A 281 18.63 -0.70 1.85
C LEU A 281 17.87 -0.83 3.18
N PHE A 282 17.60 -2.05 3.65
CA PHE A 282 16.78 -2.29 4.85
C PHE A 282 17.52 -2.08 6.18
N LEU A 283 18.86 -2.07 6.19
CA LEU A 283 19.68 -1.96 7.41
C LEU A 283 20.36 -0.61 7.58
N GLU A 284 20.11 0.32 6.66
CA GLU A 284 20.73 1.64 6.72
C GLU A 284 20.11 2.49 7.84
N GLU A 285 20.90 2.93 8.81
CA GLU A 285 20.42 3.69 9.97
C GLU A 285 19.89 5.10 9.61
N ASP A 286 20.37 5.66 8.50
CA ASP A 286 19.92 6.95 7.99
C ASP A 286 18.62 6.86 7.17
N LEU A 287 18.11 5.65 6.90
CA LEU A 287 16.98 5.40 6.02
C LEU A 287 16.06 4.32 6.56
N GLN A 288 14.82 4.69 6.86
CA GLN A 288 13.81 3.70 7.19
C GLN A 288 13.02 3.27 5.96
N VAL A 289 12.86 1.97 5.78
CA VAL A 289 12.06 1.41 4.70
C VAL A 289 10.91 0.58 5.25
N VAL A 290 9.69 0.90 4.82
CA VAL A 290 8.50 0.08 5.06
C VAL A 290 8.05 -0.48 3.72
N PHE A 291 8.01 -1.80 3.58
CA PHE A 291 7.50 -2.47 2.40
C PHE A 291 6.26 -3.27 2.77
N SER A 292 5.12 -2.98 2.14
CA SER A 292 3.92 -3.78 2.26
C SER A 292 3.74 -4.70 1.07
N THR A 293 3.44 -5.97 1.34
CA THR A 293 3.28 -6.99 0.32
C THR A 293 2.13 -7.94 0.61
N TRP A 294 1.57 -8.52 -0.44
CA TRP A 294 0.64 -9.63 -0.34
C TRP A 294 1.40 -10.91 0.07
N SER A 295 0.85 -11.67 1.03
CA SER A 295 1.46 -12.92 1.53
C SER A 295 1.79 -13.92 0.42
N THR A 296 0.93 -14.07 -0.59
CA THR A 296 1.12 -15.10 -1.63
C THR A 296 2.40 -14.89 -2.44
N PRO A 297 2.65 -13.75 -3.11
CA PRO A 297 3.92 -13.51 -3.79
C PRO A 297 5.10 -13.50 -2.82
N PHE A 298 4.94 -12.97 -1.60
CA PHE A 298 6.01 -13.02 -0.61
C PHE A 298 6.45 -14.44 -0.26
N ASN A 299 5.51 -15.39 -0.16
CA ASN A 299 5.81 -16.79 0.13
C ASN A 299 6.66 -17.46 -0.96
N PHE A 300 6.63 -16.98 -2.21
CA PHE A 300 7.43 -17.55 -3.31
C PHE A 300 8.92 -17.21 -3.19
N ILE A 301 9.25 -16.16 -2.43
CA ILE A 301 10.62 -15.64 -2.27
C ILE A 301 11.05 -15.60 -0.81
N LYS A 302 10.24 -16.15 0.10
CA LYS A 302 10.45 -16.07 1.55
C LYS A 302 11.77 -16.69 2.00
N ASP A 303 12.23 -17.72 1.29
CA ASP A 303 13.52 -18.39 1.47
C ASP A 303 14.72 -17.55 1.00
N GLN A 304 14.50 -16.61 0.08
CA GLN A 304 15.51 -15.68 -0.41
C GLN A 304 15.63 -14.43 0.47
N VAL A 305 14.54 -14.04 1.14
CA VAL A 305 14.51 -12.91 2.07
C VAL A 305 15.06 -13.33 3.43
N ARG A 306 15.98 -12.54 4.00
CA ARG A 306 16.55 -12.79 5.34
C ARG A 306 15.58 -12.39 6.45
N THR A 307 14.47 -13.13 6.57
CA THR A 307 13.36 -12.89 7.52
C THR A 307 13.75 -12.95 9.00
N GLN A 308 14.90 -13.55 9.33
CA GLN A 308 15.46 -13.51 10.69
C GLN A 308 16.30 -12.26 10.97
N LYS A 309 16.69 -11.51 9.93
CA LYS A 309 17.50 -10.30 10.03
C LYS A 309 16.64 -9.04 10.02
N HIS A 310 15.55 -9.06 9.24
CA HIS A 310 14.62 -7.95 9.09
C HIS A 310 13.36 -8.20 9.91
N TYR A 311 12.71 -7.14 10.39
CA TYR A 311 11.41 -7.28 11.04
C TYR A 311 10.31 -7.51 9.98
N CYS A 312 9.82 -8.76 9.90
CA CYS A 312 8.87 -9.19 8.88
C CYS A 312 7.52 -9.65 9.50
N PRO A 313 6.71 -8.74 10.07
CA PRO A 313 5.42 -9.10 10.64
C PRO A 313 4.44 -9.57 9.56
N THR A 314 3.53 -10.48 9.94
CA THR A 314 2.38 -10.87 9.13
C THR A 314 1.13 -10.30 9.78
N LEU A 315 0.41 -9.45 9.06
CA LEU A 315 -0.82 -8.85 9.54
C LEU A 315 -1.90 -9.92 9.63
N SER A 316 -2.41 -10.14 10.84
CA SER A 316 -3.46 -11.11 11.12
C SER A 316 -4.60 -10.47 11.91
N TRP A 317 -5.81 -11.00 11.73
CA TRP A 317 -6.99 -10.62 12.50
C TRP A 317 -7.56 -11.85 13.19
N SER A 318 -8.07 -11.67 14.39
CA SER A 318 -8.93 -12.66 15.03
C SER A 318 -10.40 -12.32 14.82
N ASN A 319 -11.30 -13.28 15.03
CA ASN A 319 -12.75 -13.02 15.06
C ASN A 319 -13.13 -11.93 16.07
N GLU A 320 -12.43 -11.84 17.20
CA GLU A 320 -12.66 -10.78 18.19
C GLU A 320 -12.25 -9.40 17.67
N ASP A 321 -11.20 -9.32 16.87
CA ASP A 321 -10.80 -8.06 16.22
C ASP A 321 -11.81 -7.65 15.14
N LEU A 322 -12.34 -8.62 14.38
CA LEU A 322 -13.41 -8.39 13.42
C LEU A 322 -14.68 -7.86 14.08
N LYS A 323 -15.09 -8.44 15.23
CA LYS A 323 -16.22 -7.95 16.03
C LYS A 323 -15.99 -6.51 16.50
N LYS A 324 -14.80 -6.20 17.02
CA LYS A 324 -14.43 -4.82 17.41
C LYS A 324 -14.45 -3.85 16.22
N ALA A 325 -13.88 -4.25 15.08
CA ALA A 325 -13.88 -3.46 13.86
C ALA A 325 -15.31 -3.16 13.38
N LEU A 326 -16.19 -4.16 13.39
CA LEU A 326 -17.58 -4.00 13.01
C LEU A 326 -18.32 -3.04 13.94
N ASN A 327 -18.15 -3.18 15.25
CA ASN A 327 -18.75 -2.26 16.24
C ASN A 327 -18.26 -0.83 16.06
N GLN A 328 -16.94 -0.63 15.92
CA GLN A 328 -16.36 0.69 15.69
C GLN A 328 -16.89 1.31 14.40
N ARG A 329 -17.02 0.51 13.33
CA ARG A 329 -17.59 0.96 12.07
C ARG A 329 -19.06 1.35 12.23
N LEU A 330 -19.89 0.54 12.86
CA LEU A 330 -21.29 0.87 13.10
C LEU A 330 -21.44 2.14 13.94
N LEU A 331 -20.60 2.32 14.95
CA LEU A 331 -20.57 3.51 15.79
C LEU A 331 -20.26 4.76 14.97
N ALA A 332 -19.29 4.68 14.07
CA ALA A 332 -18.91 5.78 13.18
C ALA A 332 -19.99 6.15 12.15
N TYR A 333 -20.80 5.18 11.70
CA TYR A 333 -21.86 5.37 10.70
C TYR A 333 -23.25 5.63 11.30
N SER A 334 -23.37 5.58 12.63
CA SER A 334 -24.59 5.90 13.40
C SER A 334 -24.44 7.13 14.28
N ASP A 335 -23.33 7.87 14.15
CA ASP A 335 -22.97 9.00 15.02
C ASP A 335 -23.04 8.67 16.53
N GLY A 336 -22.54 7.49 16.88
CA GLY A 336 -22.45 7.04 18.28
C GLY A 336 -23.65 6.24 18.79
N ILE A 337 -24.69 6.01 17.99
CA ILE A 337 -25.92 5.34 18.44
C ILE A 337 -25.78 3.82 18.46
N VAL A 338 -25.22 3.22 17.41
CA VAL A 338 -25.11 1.76 17.26
C VAL A 338 -23.70 1.32 17.63
N SER A 339 -23.53 0.84 18.87
CA SER A 339 -22.23 0.40 19.40
C SER A 339 -21.99 -1.11 19.36
N ASP A 340 -23.03 -1.90 19.12
CA ASP A 340 -22.97 -3.37 19.13
C ASP A 340 -23.71 -3.94 17.91
N TYR A 341 -22.99 -4.72 17.10
CA TYR A 341 -23.50 -5.38 15.91
C TYR A 341 -24.64 -6.35 16.21
N LYS A 342 -24.72 -6.91 17.43
CA LYS A 342 -25.82 -7.80 17.82
C LYS A 342 -27.17 -7.08 17.73
N THR A 343 -27.18 -5.76 17.89
CA THR A 343 -28.39 -4.96 17.72
C THR A 343 -28.95 -4.96 16.30
N LEU A 344 -28.17 -5.37 15.29
CA LEU A 344 -28.65 -5.51 13.91
C LEU A 344 -29.51 -6.77 13.71
N PHE A 345 -29.38 -7.76 14.58
CA PHE A 345 -30.02 -9.07 14.44
C PHE A 345 -31.29 -9.17 15.30
N GLU A 346 -32.23 -10.02 14.89
CA GLU A 346 -33.37 -10.42 15.71
C GLU A 346 -32.94 -11.26 16.92
N ASP A 347 -33.70 -11.16 18.02
CA ASP A 347 -33.39 -11.84 19.28
C ASP A 347 -33.48 -13.38 19.18
N SER A 348 -34.14 -13.91 18.15
CA SER A 348 -34.25 -15.35 17.89
C SER A 348 -33.00 -15.96 17.27
N ILE A 349 -32.06 -15.15 16.77
CA ILE A 349 -30.85 -15.61 16.10
C ILE A 349 -29.87 -16.14 17.14
N THR A 350 -29.35 -17.34 16.89
CA THR A 350 -28.40 -18.02 17.77
C THR A 350 -26.99 -17.46 17.60
N GLU A 351 -26.17 -17.57 18.66
CA GLU A 351 -24.75 -17.19 18.58
C GLU A 351 -24.02 -17.99 17.49
N LEU A 352 -24.40 -19.26 17.27
CA LEU A 352 -23.82 -20.12 16.23
C LEU A 352 -24.07 -19.56 14.82
N GLU A 353 -25.27 -19.04 14.55
CA GLU A 353 -25.57 -18.41 13.26
C GLU A 353 -24.74 -17.15 13.03
N ILE A 354 -24.51 -16.36 14.08
CA ILE A 354 -23.64 -15.18 14.05
C ILE A 354 -22.17 -15.60 13.88
N GLU A 355 -21.71 -16.64 14.58
CA GLU A 355 -20.34 -17.15 14.48
C GLU A 355 -20.02 -17.61 13.05
N ASN A 356 -20.97 -18.25 12.37
CA ASN A 356 -20.82 -18.64 10.96
C ASN A 356 -20.53 -17.43 10.04
N VAL A 357 -21.10 -16.25 10.33
CA VAL A 357 -20.81 -15.01 9.57
C VAL A 357 -19.34 -14.64 9.69
N PHE A 358 -18.78 -14.70 10.90
CA PHE A 358 -17.37 -14.37 11.13
C PHE A 358 -16.42 -15.47 10.62
N GLU A 359 -16.80 -16.74 10.70
CA GLU A 359 -16.01 -17.85 10.16
C GLU A 359 -15.81 -17.70 8.64
N ILE A 360 -16.88 -17.37 7.90
CA ILE A 360 -16.84 -17.18 6.45
C ILE A 360 -16.08 -15.92 6.04
N ALA A 361 -16.04 -14.90 6.90
CA ALA A 361 -15.21 -13.72 6.70
C ALA A 361 -13.71 -14.04 6.73
N ASN A 362 -13.32 -15.26 7.13
CA ASN A 362 -11.95 -15.79 7.02
C ASN A 362 -10.89 -14.84 7.60
N ASN A 363 -11.14 -14.30 8.80
CA ASN A 363 -10.26 -13.33 9.46
C ASN A 363 -9.90 -12.12 8.57
N ASN A 364 -10.84 -11.68 7.73
CA ASN A 364 -10.63 -10.61 6.78
C ASN A 364 -11.70 -9.51 6.92
N PRO A 365 -11.34 -8.28 7.31
CA PRO A 365 -12.29 -7.19 7.45
C PRO A 365 -13.05 -6.87 6.16
N ARG A 366 -12.39 -6.99 4.98
CA ARG A 366 -13.04 -6.73 3.70
C ARG A 366 -14.12 -7.76 3.40
N ASP A 367 -13.85 -9.03 3.63
CA ASP A 367 -14.86 -10.11 3.46
C ASP A 367 -16.04 -9.86 4.41
N LEU A 368 -15.79 -9.44 5.67
CA LEU A 368 -16.84 -9.10 6.62
C LEU A 368 -17.74 -7.98 6.09
N TRP A 369 -17.17 -6.89 5.55
CA TRP A 369 -17.96 -5.81 4.94
C TRP A 369 -18.80 -6.30 3.76
N HIS A 370 -18.27 -7.20 2.92
CA HIS A 370 -19.03 -7.78 1.82
C HIS A 370 -20.17 -8.69 2.30
N ILE A 371 -19.95 -9.48 3.36
CA ILE A 371 -21.00 -10.32 3.95
C ILE A 371 -22.12 -9.44 4.51
N PHE A 372 -21.79 -8.40 5.28
CA PHE A 372 -22.79 -7.49 5.82
C PHE A 372 -23.53 -6.68 4.75
N ASN A 373 -22.84 -6.30 3.66
CA ASN A 373 -23.51 -5.70 2.50
C ASN A 373 -24.51 -6.67 1.86
N ASN A 374 -24.18 -7.97 1.77
CA ASN A 374 -25.11 -8.99 1.29
C ASN A 374 -26.27 -9.23 2.26
N LEU A 375 -26.02 -9.23 3.58
CA LEU A 375 -27.06 -9.33 4.60
C LEU A 375 -28.09 -8.20 4.44
N PHE A 376 -27.62 -6.96 4.32
CA PHE A 376 -28.50 -5.80 4.14
C PHE A 376 -29.28 -5.88 2.83
N LYS A 377 -28.65 -6.30 1.73
CA LYS A 377 -29.34 -6.46 0.44
C LYS A 377 -30.41 -7.54 0.47
N VAL A 378 -30.08 -8.71 1.03
CA VAL A 378 -31.02 -9.83 1.13
C VAL A 378 -32.18 -9.48 2.06
N GLN A 379 -31.91 -8.87 3.21
CA GLN A 379 -32.99 -8.44 4.11
C GLN A 379 -33.87 -7.38 3.44
N PHE A 380 -33.29 -6.41 2.73
CA PHE A 380 -34.08 -5.42 1.98
C PHE A 380 -34.92 -6.03 0.85
N GLU A 381 -34.39 -7.03 0.16
CA GLU A 381 -35.10 -7.79 -0.89
C GLU A 381 -36.26 -8.63 -0.30
N SER A 382 -36.09 -9.18 0.91
CA SER A 382 -37.11 -9.98 1.62
C SER A 382 -38.17 -9.10 2.30
N ASP A 383 -37.74 -8.16 3.15
CA ASP A 383 -38.58 -7.16 3.82
C ASP A 383 -37.84 -5.83 4.01
N SER A 384 -38.14 -4.88 3.12
CA SER A 384 -37.62 -3.52 3.15
C SER A 384 -38.08 -2.64 4.34
N ASN A 385 -39.03 -3.11 5.16
CA ASN A 385 -39.52 -2.39 6.35
C ASN A 385 -39.04 -3.03 7.66
N SER A 386 -38.23 -4.09 7.59
CA SER A 386 -37.68 -4.74 8.78
C SER A 386 -36.60 -3.88 9.43
N THR A 387 -36.69 -3.77 10.75
CA THR A 387 -35.70 -3.04 11.58
C THR A 387 -34.53 -3.92 12.02
N LYS A 388 -34.55 -5.22 11.67
CA LYS A 388 -33.60 -6.24 12.13
C LYS A 388 -33.29 -7.23 11.00
N ILE A 389 -32.16 -7.92 11.09
CA ILE A 389 -31.80 -9.03 10.19
C ILE A 389 -32.46 -10.29 10.74
N GLU A 390 -33.25 -10.95 9.90
CA GLU A 390 -33.96 -12.20 10.22
C GLU A 390 -33.06 -13.43 10.03
N SER A 391 -33.35 -14.50 10.78
CA SER A 391 -32.60 -15.77 10.70
C SER A 391 -32.56 -16.33 9.27
N GLU A 392 -33.66 -16.21 8.52
CA GLU A 392 -33.73 -16.68 7.13
C GLU A 392 -32.86 -15.89 6.13
N SER A 393 -32.51 -14.65 6.47
CA SER A 393 -31.68 -13.77 5.63
C SER A 393 -30.20 -14.15 5.71
N ILE A 394 -29.74 -14.70 6.84
CA ILE A 394 -28.33 -15.10 7.04
C ILE A 394 -27.87 -16.14 6.01
N PRO A 395 -28.45 -17.35 5.92
CA PRO A 395 -27.98 -18.36 4.99
C PRO A 395 -28.09 -17.91 3.53
N LYS A 396 -29.16 -17.19 3.17
CA LYS A 396 -29.34 -16.60 1.83
C LYS A 396 -28.21 -15.63 1.49
N ALA A 397 -27.83 -14.74 2.42
CA ALA A 397 -26.74 -13.78 2.23
C ALA A 397 -25.38 -14.44 2.14
N LEU A 398 -25.11 -15.46 2.96
CA LEU A 398 -23.85 -16.21 2.93
C LEU A 398 -23.69 -16.98 1.62
N VAL A 399 -24.75 -17.64 1.13
CA VAL A 399 -24.77 -18.29 -0.19
C VAL A 399 -24.52 -17.26 -1.29
N LYS A 400 -25.19 -16.11 -1.26
CA LYS A 400 -24.99 -15.02 -2.24
C LYS A 400 -23.55 -14.51 -2.21
N PHE A 401 -22.98 -14.29 -1.03
CA PHE A 401 -21.59 -13.86 -0.89
C PHE A 401 -20.62 -14.88 -1.50
N VAL A 402 -20.69 -16.15 -1.10
CA VAL A 402 -19.76 -17.19 -1.54
C VAL A 402 -19.85 -17.46 -3.04
N THR A 403 -21.07 -17.52 -3.59
CA THR A 403 -21.29 -17.84 -5.01
C THR A 403 -20.98 -16.68 -5.96
N THR A 404 -21.01 -15.43 -5.49
CA THR A 404 -20.72 -14.23 -6.30
C THR A 404 -19.34 -13.64 -6.03
N PHE A 405 -18.57 -14.20 -5.10
CA PHE A 405 -17.24 -13.73 -4.76
C PHE A 405 -16.27 -13.92 -5.94
N ASN A 406 -15.51 -12.87 -6.27
CA ASN A 406 -14.46 -12.96 -7.28
C ASN A 406 -13.17 -13.52 -6.68
N TYR A 407 -12.99 -14.84 -6.76
CA TYR A 407 -11.83 -15.52 -6.20
C TYR A 407 -10.48 -15.10 -6.81
N TYR A 408 -10.44 -14.53 -8.02
CA TYR A 408 -9.20 -13.99 -8.59
C TYR A 408 -8.71 -12.72 -7.91
N GLU A 409 -9.53 -12.09 -7.06
CA GLU A 409 -9.04 -11.00 -6.23
C GLU A 409 -8.04 -11.50 -5.20
N TYR A 410 -8.25 -12.71 -4.66
CA TYR A 410 -7.48 -13.24 -3.53
C TYR A 410 -6.53 -14.35 -3.94
N TYR A 411 -6.78 -15.00 -5.07
CA TYR A 411 -5.92 -16.05 -5.58
C TYR A 411 -5.29 -15.63 -6.90
N PRO A 412 -3.99 -15.90 -7.08
CA PRO A 412 -3.28 -15.41 -8.24
C PRO A 412 -3.79 -16.08 -9.50
N LYS A 413 -3.80 -15.31 -10.59
CA LYS A 413 -4.09 -15.82 -11.91
C LYS A 413 -2.78 -15.91 -12.67
N LYS A 414 -2.44 -17.09 -13.19
CA LYS A 414 -1.28 -17.23 -14.07
C LYS A 414 -1.60 -16.60 -15.43
N SER A 415 -0.83 -15.59 -15.81
CA SER A 415 -1.11 -14.78 -17.01
C SER A 415 -1.04 -15.59 -18.31
N ASN A 416 -0.19 -16.63 -18.32
CA ASN A 416 0.07 -17.48 -19.49
C ASN A 416 -0.62 -18.86 -19.42
N SER A 417 -1.48 -19.14 -18.43
CA SER A 417 -2.17 -20.43 -18.38
C SER A 417 -3.30 -20.48 -19.42
N ARG A 418 -3.52 -21.67 -20.00
CA ARG A 418 -4.71 -21.91 -20.84
C ARG A 418 -5.94 -21.62 -19.98
N ALA A 419 -6.93 -20.95 -20.57
CA ALA A 419 -8.22 -20.73 -19.92
C ALA A 419 -8.74 -22.08 -19.38
N ASN A 420 -9.02 -22.12 -18.07
CA ASN A 420 -9.62 -23.26 -17.36
C ASN A 420 -8.69 -24.43 -17.01
N THR A 421 -7.37 -24.24 -16.91
CA THR A 421 -6.47 -25.26 -16.35
C THR A 421 -5.60 -24.67 -15.25
N MET A 422 -5.55 -25.32 -14.09
CA MET A 422 -4.66 -24.99 -12.96
C MET A 422 -4.90 -23.59 -12.36
N ASP A 423 -6.16 -23.25 -12.12
CA ASP A 423 -6.54 -22.02 -11.44
C ASP A 423 -7.49 -22.27 -10.26
N ILE A 424 -7.79 -21.21 -9.50
CA ILE A 424 -8.62 -21.29 -8.29
C ILE A 424 -9.99 -21.91 -8.53
N TYR A 425 -10.66 -21.59 -9.65
CA TYR A 425 -11.99 -22.14 -9.96
C TYR A 425 -11.91 -23.63 -10.32
N SER A 426 -10.92 -24.03 -11.13
CA SER A 426 -10.66 -25.45 -11.41
C SER A 426 -10.32 -26.23 -10.14
N TYR A 427 -9.49 -25.66 -9.26
CA TYR A 427 -9.13 -26.28 -8.00
C TYR A 427 -10.33 -26.45 -7.09
N THR A 428 -11.11 -25.39 -6.93
CA THR A 428 -12.33 -25.38 -6.12
C THR A 428 -13.32 -26.42 -6.63
N LYS A 429 -13.52 -26.54 -7.96
CA LYS A 429 -14.37 -27.59 -8.54
C LYS A 429 -13.94 -29.01 -8.18
N HIS A 430 -12.64 -29.27 -8.01
CA HIS A 430 -12.17 -30.57 -7.53
C HIS A 430 -12.38 -30.75 -6.02
N LEU A 431 -12.12 -29.71 -5.23
CA LEU A 431 -12.30 -29.74 -3.78
C LEU A 431 -13.77 -29.92 -3.39
N LEU A 432 -14.71 -29.30 -4.12
CA LEU A 432 -16.16 -29.41 -3.89
C LEU A 432 -16.74 -30.82 -4.13
N LYS A 433 -15.95 -31.77 -4.66
CA LYS A 433 -16.37 -33.17 -4.83
C LYS A 433 -16.00 -34.06 -3.63
N LEU A 434 -15.25 -33.53 -2.67
CA LEU A 434 -14.84 -34.25 -1.46
C LEU A 434 -16.04 -34.39 -0.50
N ASP A 435 -15.90 -35.26 0.49
CA ASP A 435 -16.92 -35.41 1.54
C ASP A 435 -16.64 -34.47 2.74
N THR A 436 -15.38 -34.08 2.95
CA THR A 436 -14.92 -33.30 4.10
C THR A 436 -13.79 -32.35 3.69
N GLU A 437 -13.54 -31.33 4.53
CA GLU A 437 -12.48 -30.34 4.31
C GLU A 437 -11.05 -30.88 4.50
N ILE A 438 -10.90 -32.08 5.09
CA ILE A 438 -9.62 -32.79 5.29
C ILE A 438 -9.59 -34.01 4.38
N PHE A 439 -8.55 -34.11 3.55
CA PHE A 439 -8.47 -35.15 2.53
C PHE A 439 -7.02 -35.59 2.26
N THR A 440 -6.88 -36.77 1.68
CA THR A 440 -5.63 -37.31 1.14
C THR A 440 -5.58 -37.15 -0.38
N LYS A 441 -4.38 -37.24 -0.98
CA LYS A 441 -4.23 -37.23 -2.45
C LYS A 441 -5.09 -38.32 -3.12
N ASN A 442 -5.18 -39.50 -2.52
CA ASN A 442 -5.97 -40.61 -3.06
C ASN A 442 -7.46 -40.29 -3.06
N GLN A 443 -7.99 -39.75 -1.96
CA GLN A 443 -9.39 -39.32 -1.88
C GLN A 443 -9.72 -38.24 -2.91
N LEU A 444 -8.83 -37.26 -3.10
CA LEU A 444 -8.99 -36.26 -4.16
C LEU A 444 -9.03 -36.91 -5.53
N ASN A 445 -8.13 -37.84 -5.82
CA ASN A 445 -8.10 -38.54 -7.10
C ASN A 445 -9.39 -39.34 -7.36
N GLU A 446 -9.83 -40.12 -6.37
CA GLU A 446 -11.02 -40.97 -6.45
C GLU A 446 -12.30 -40.14 -6.66
N LYS A 447 -12.48 -39.08 -5.88
CA LYS A 447 -13.68 -38.23 -5.93
C LYS A 447 -13.67 -37.29 -7.13
N ALA A 448 -12.53 -36.67 -7.40
CA ALA A 448 -12.42 -35.63 -8.42
C ALA A 448 -12.07 -36.17 -9.81
N GLN A 449 -11.63 -37.43 -9.90
CA GLN A 449 -11.21 -38.12 -11.12
C GLN A 449 -10.06 -37.39 -11.83
N THR A 450 -9.09 -36.90 -11.05
CA THR A 450 -7.95 -36.09 -11.55
C THR A 450 -6.85 -36.93 -12.21
N GLY A 451 -6.85 -38.25 -12.01
CA GLY A 451 -5.91 -39.19 -12.61
C GLY A 451 -4.45 -38.88 -12.26
N GLY A 452 -3.56 -39.02 -13.24
CA GLY A 452 -2.12 -38.75 -13.08
C GLY A 452 -1.77 -37.31 -12.72
N SER A 453 -2.70 -36.36 -12.87
CA SER A 453 -2.47 -34.93 -12.57
C SER A 453 -2.72 -34.54 -11.12
N THR A 454 -3.20 -35.46 -10.27
CA THR A 454 -3.54 -35.20 -8.87
C THR A 454 -2.40 -34.52 -8.10
N ILE A 455 -1.16 -34.96 -8.31
CA ILE A 455 0.01 -34.38 -7.65
C ILE A 455 0.19 -32.91 -8.05
N ASN A 456 0.04 -32.59 -9.34
CA ASN A 456 0.17 -31.22 -9.83
C ASN A 456 -0.92 -30.32 -9.26
N TYR A 457 -2.15 -30.81 -9.16
CA TYR A 457 -3.26 -30.08 -8.54
C TYR A 457 -2.96 -29.75 -7.07
N VAL A 458 -2.53 -30.74 -6.28
CA VAL A 458 -2.21 -30.53 -4.86
C VAL A 458 -1.07 -29.54 -4.69
N ILE A 459 0.02 -29.68 -5.46
CA ILE A 459 1.14 -28.73 -5.44
C ILE A 459 0.66 -27.31 -5.82
N GLY A 460 -0.16 -27.19 -6.85
CA GLY A 460 -0.72 -25.90 -7.29
C GLY A 460 -1.60 -25.25 -6.22
N MET A 461 -2.49 -26.02 -5.60
CA MET A 461 -3.37 -25.57 -4.52
C MET A 461 -2.58 -25.15 -3.27
N GLU A 462 -1.56 -25.91 -2.87
CA GLU A 462 -0.68 -25.56 -1.75
C GLU A 462 0.10 -24.27 -2.04
N ARG A 463 0.63 -24.14 -3.26
CA ARG A 463 1.44 -23.00 -3.68
C ARG A 463 0.67 -21.69 -3.65
N ILE A 464 -0.63 -21.71 -3.96
CA ILE A 464 -1.50 -20.52 -3.86
C ILE A 464 -2.15 -20.37 -2.48
N GLY A 465 -1.85 -21.25 -1.52
CA GLY A 465 -2.38 -21.21 -0.16
C GLY A 465 -3.84 -21.66 -0.01
N LEU A 466 -4.46 -22.25 -1.04
CA LEU A 466 -5.84 -22.73 -0.99
C LEU A 466 -6.00 -23.94 -0.05
N ILE A 467 -4.97 -24.78 0.01
CA ILE A 467 -4.88 -25.91 0.94
C ILE A 467 -3.55 -25.85 1.69
N GLY A 468 -3.42 -26.64 2.75
CA GLY A 468 -2.12 -26.91 3.37
C GLY A 468 -2.07 -28.25 4.07
N LEU A 469 -0.84 -28.69 4.37
CA LEU A 469 -0.62 -29.90 5.16
C LEU A 469 -1.24 -29.72 6.56
N ASP A 470 -2.13 -30.65 6.92
CA ASP A 470 -2.82 -30.69 8.21
C ASP A 470 -2.11 -31.64 9.16
N SER A 471 -1.87 -32.87 8.72
CA SER A 471 -1.15 -33.87 9.50
C SER A 471 -0.50 -34.92 8.60
N GLN A 472 0.39 -35.72 9.20
CA GLN A 472 0.96 -36.89 8.54
C GLN A 472 0.73 -38.11 9.43
N GLN A 473 -0.20 -38.98 9.04
CA GLN A 473 -0.55 -40.19 9.78
C GLN A 473 -0.10 -41.42 8.99
N GLY A 474 0.75 -42.26 9.58
CA GLY A 474 1.23 -43.49 8.95
C GLY A 474 1.99 -43.27 7.63
N GLY A 475 2.65 -42.11 7.46
CA GLY A 475 3.35 -41.73 6.23
C GLY A 475 2.46 -41.11 5.14
N ILE A 476 1.14 -41.10 5.32
CA ILE A 476 0.20 -40.48 4.38
C ILE A 476 -0.05 -39.03 4.81
N ALA A 477 0.24 -38.10 3.89
CA ALA A 477 -0.04 -36.68 4.08
C ALA A 477 -1.54 -36.40 3.95
N GLN A 478 -2.10 -35.74 4.97
CA GLN A 478 -3.46 -35.19 4.96
C GLN A 478 -3.39 -33.67 4.72
N TYR A 479 -4.27 -33.19 3.86
CA TYR A 479 -4.39 -31.79 3.49
C TYR A 479 -5.73 -31.25 3.98
N ARG A 480 -5.74 -29.97 4.35
CA ARG A 480 -6.96 -29.23 4.74
C ARG A 480 -7.20 -28.07 3.78
N ILE A 481 -8.45 -27.87 3.38
CA ILE A 481 -8.91 -26.65 2.70
C ILE A 481 -8.78 -25.46 3.65
N LYS A 482 -8.12 -24.39 3.24
CA LYS A 482 -7.88 -23.22 4.11
C LYS A 482 -8.92 -22.11 3.97
N ASP A 483 -9.58 -21.99 2.82
CA ASP A 483 -10.58 -20.93 2.61
C ASP A 483 -11.95 -21.34 3.17
N SER A 484 -12.41 -20.63 4.21
CA SER A 484 -13.73 -20.82 4.82
C SER A 484 -14.89 -20.74 3.80
N LYS A 485 -14.76 -19.94 2.74
CA LYS A 485 -15.79 -19.83 1.69
C LYS A 485 -15.89 -21.14 0.90
N VAL A 486 -14.77 -21.79 0.61
CA VAL A 486 -14.73 -23.09 -0.08
C VAL A 486 -15.25 -24.20 0.84
N ILE A 487 -14.88 -24.17 2.13
CA ILE A 487 -15.43 -25.08 3.15
C ILE A 487 -16.95 -24.92 3.25
N PHE A 488 -17.45 -23.69 3.28
CA PHE A 488 -18.88 -23.40 3.33
C PHE A 488 -19.60 -23.94 2.10
N ALA A 489 -19.05 -23.70 0.89
CA ALA A 489 -19.61 -24.23 -0.34
C ALA A 489 -19.63 -25.76 -0.36
N LEU A 490 -18.57 -26.42 0.14
CA LEU A 490 -18.51 -27.87 0.27
C LEU A 490 -19.63 -28.40 1.17
N LYS A 491 -19.76 -27.84 2.38
CA LYS A 491 -20.78 -28.25 3.38
C LYS A 491 -22.21 -28.06 2.90
N ASN A 492 -22.45 -27.07 2.04
CA ASN A 492 -23.79 -26.70 1.55
C ASN A 492 -24.06 -27.18 0.11
N GLY A 493 -23.16 -27.94 -0.51
CA GLY A 493 -23.32 -28.44 -1.89
C GLY A 493 -23.45 -27.32 -2.93
N LEU A 494 -22.77 -26.20 -2.72
CA LEU A 494 -22.81 -25.04 -3.62
C LEU A 494 -21.77 -25.17 -4.73
N GLU A 495 -22.08 -24.57 -5.89
CA GLU A 495 -21.10 -24.40 -6.96
C GLU A 495 -20.42 -23.02 -6.85
N ILE A 496 -19.09 -23.01 -6.99
CA ILE A 496 -18.30 -21.79 -7.15
C ILE A 496 -17.87 -21.71 -8.61
N ASN A 497 -18.50 -20.79 -9.33
CA ASN A 497 -18.25 -20.56 -10.74
C ASN A 497 -17.69 -19.15 -10.95
N LYS A 498 -16.91 -18.98 -12.01
CA LYS A 498 -16.46 -17.66 -12.43
C LYS A 498 -17.67 -16.88 -12.96
N THR A 499 -18.07 -15.84 -12.25
CA THR A 499 -19.08 -14.86 -12.68
C THR A 499 -18.63 -14.03 -13.88
#